data_AF-A0A2K2BKF1-F1
#
_entry.id   AF-A0A2K2BKF1-F1
#
_cell.length_a   1.000
_cell.length_b   1.000
_cell.length_c   1.000
_cell.angle_alpha   90.00
_cell.angle_beta   90.00
_cell.angle_gamma   90.00
#
_symmetry.space_group_name_H-M   'P 1'
#
loop_
_entity.id
_entity.type
_entity.pdbx_description
1 polymer ?
#
loop_
_entity_poly.entity_id
_entity_poly.type
_entity_poly.pdbx_seq_one_letter_code
_entity_poly.pdbx_strand_id
1 'polypeptide(L)'
;MKLLLSRLYQKQRLCEGGELLDRILARGGRYTEEDAKAIIVQILCVVAFCHLQGVVHRDLKPENFLFTSGSEDADMKLIDFGLSDFFRPDERLNDIVGSAYYVAPEVLHRSYSLEADIWSIGIITYILLCGSRPFWARTESGIFRAVLRSDPNFEDLPWPSVTPEAKDFVKRLLNKDYRKRMTAVQALTHPWLRDDSRPIHVDILIYKLVKVYLHATPFKRAALKALSKALTEDELFYLRAQFNLLGPNGDGSVSLDNFRMALVHNATDAMRESRVPEILNAMESLSYRKMYFEEFCAAAISTYQLEALEGWEQIASTAFEHFEQEGNRVISVEELARELNVGPSAYTIIKDWIRSSDGKLSVLGYAKFLHGVTLRSTNTRHR
;
A
#
# COMPACT_ATOMS: atom_id res chain seq x y z
N MET A 1 -8.96 -23.31 4.02
CA MET A 1 -9.11 -22.76 5.38
C MET A 1 -9.19 -23.82 6.49
N LYS A 2 -10.15 -24.76 6.50
CA LYS A 2 -10.27 -25.77 7.59
C LYS A 2 -9.02 -26.63 7.86
N LEU A 3 -8.25 -27.01 6.83
CA LEU A 3 -6.98 -27.76 6.97
C LEU A 3 -5.77 -26.88 7.38
N LEU A 4 -5.83 -25.58 7.11
CA LEU A 4 -4.82 -24.60 7.57
C LEU A 4 -5.06 -24.24 9.04
N LEU A 5 -6.33 -24.06 9.40
CA LEU A 5 -6.79 -23.81 10.77
C LEU A 5 -6.49 -25.00 11.70
N SER A 6 -6.67 -26.25 11.27
CA SER A 6 -6.36 -27.41 12.13
C SER A 6 -4.87 -27.53 12.46
N ARG A 7 -3.97 -27.21 11.51
CA ARG A 7 -2.51 -27.15 11.77
C ARG A 7 -2.10 -25.93 12.60
N LEU A 8 -2.81 -24.81 12.49
CA LEU A 8 -2.58 -23.61 13.31
C LEU A 8 -3.04 -23.81 14.77
N TYR A 9 -4.21 -24.41 15.00
CA TYR A 9 -4.68 -24.77 16.36
C TYR A 9 -3.71 -25.70 17.10
N GLN A 10 -3.09 -26.64 16.38
CA GLN A 10 -2.07 -27.53 16.95
C GLN A 10 -0.75 -26.79 17.27
N LYS A 11 -0.41 -25.73 16.52
CA LYS A 11 0.76 -24.86 16.76
C LYS A 11 0.52 -23.77 17.80
N GLN A 12 -0.71 -23.30 17.99
CA GLN A 12 -1.09 -22.29 18.99
C GLN A 12 -0.78 -22.78 20.41
N ARG A 13 -0.88 -24.09 20.65
CA ARG A 13 -0.46 -24.76 21.89
C ARG A 13 1.06 -24.79 22.12
N LEU A 14 1.88 -24.31 21.18
CA LEU A 14 3.35 -24.35 21.24
C LEU A 14 4.01 -22.97 21.20
N CYS A 15 3.23 -21.88 21.24
CA CYS A 15 3.76 -20.51 21.39
C CYS A 15 3.79 -20.17 22.88
N GLU A 16 4.92 -20.45 23.53
CA GLU A 16 5.08 -20.27 24.98
C GLU A 16 5.40 -18.81 25.36
N GLY A 17 5.59 -17.93 24.37
CA GLY A 17 6.04 -16.55 24.55
C GLY A 17 4.95 -15.53 24.89
N GLY A 18 3.69 -15.96 24.97
CA GLY A 18 2.54 -15.10 25.25
C GLY A 18 2.13 -14.19 24.08
N GLU A 19 1.11 -13.37 24.34
CA GLU A 19 0.58 -12.39 23.39
C GLU A 19 1.47 -11.14 23.33
N LEU A 20 1.45 -10.45 22.19
CA LEU A 20 2.08 -9.13 22.08
C LEU A 20 1.48 -8.14 23.08
N LEU A 21 0.17 -8.21 23.34
CA LEU A 21 -0.47 -7.39 24.37
C LEU A 21 0.17 -7.60 25.75
N ASP A 22 0.42 -8.84 26.15
CA ASP A 22 1.02 -9.16 27.45
C ASP A 22 2.44 -8.60 27.56
N ARG A 23 3.24 -8.70 26.48
CA ARG A 23 4.58 -8.08 26.45
C ARG A 23 4.50 -6.57 26.57
N ILE A 24 3.51 -5.94 25.90
CA ILE A 24 3.28 -4.50 25.97
C ILE A 24 2.98 -4.07 27.42
N LEU A 25 2.11 -4.83 28.10
CA LEU A 25 1.70 -4.56 29.47
C LEU A 25 2.82 -4.84 30.48
N ALA A 26 3.59 -5.92 30.30
CA ALA A 26 4.68 -6.31 31.21
C ALA A 26 5.79 -5.26 31.31
N ARG A 27 6.05 -4.49 30.24
CA ARG A 27 7.01 -3.38 30.23
C ARG A 27 6.43 -2.06 30.78
N GLY A 28 5.22 -2.07 31.35
CA GLY A 28 4.59 -0.90 31.95
C GLY A 28 4.24 0.20 30.95
N GLY A 29 4.02 -0.16 29.68
CA GLY A 29 3.65 0.78 28.62
C GLY A 29 4.78 1.71 28.14
N ARG A 30 6.04 1.45 28.49
CA ARG A 30 7.20 2.24 28.04
C ARG A 30 7.97 1.47 26.98
N TYR A 31 7.62 1.70 25.72
CA TYR A 31 8.40 1.22 24.58
C TYR A 31 9.31 2.33 24.10
N THR A 32 10.58 2.02 23.89
CA THR A 32 11.44 2.88 23.09
C THR A 32 11.03 2.78 21.63
N GLU A 33 11.44 3.74 20.80
CA GLU A 33 11.25 3.61 19.35
C GLU A 33 11.88 2.32 18.82
N GLU A 34 13.04 1.90 19.35
CA GLU A 34 13.73 0.72 18.81
C GLU A 34 13.01 -0.59 19.18
N ASP A 35 12.42 -0.66 20.37
CA ASP A 35 11.53 -1.76 20.73
C ASP A 35 10.31 -1.81 19.81
N ALA A 36 9.70 -0.65 19.51
CA ALA A 36 8.56 -0.54 18.61
C ALA A 36 8.95 -0.98 17.19
N LYS A 37 10.11 -0.55 16.67
CA LYS A 37 10.62 -0.98 15.37
C LYS A 37 10.77 -2.49 15.30
N ALA A 38 11.38 -3.12 16.31
CA ALA A 38 11.58 -4.57 16.32
C ALA A 38 10.25 -5.34 16.22
N ILE A 39 9.21 -4.88 16.91
CA ILE A 39 7.86 -5.45 16.84
C ILE A 39 7.22 -5.21 15.47
N ILE A 40 7.22 -3.95 15.00
CA ILE A 40 6.54 -3.58 13.76
C ILE A 40 7.18 -4.26 12.55
N VAL A 41 8.50 -4.46 12.53
CA VAL A 41 9.19 -5.20 11.47
C VAL A 41 8.65 -6.63 11.38
N GLN A 42 8.52 -7.33 12.51
CA GLN A 42 7.98 -8.70 12.51
C GLN A 42 6.52 -8.75 12.04
N ILE A 43 5.68 -7.82 12.51
CA ILE A 43 4.29 -7.70 12.07
C ILE A 43 4.21 -7.49 10.56
N LEU A 44 4.97 -6.54 10.04
CA LEU A 44 4.98 -6.22 8.61
C LEU A 44 5.50 -7.38 7.76
N CYS A 45 6.53 -8.10 8.19
CA CYS A 45 7.02 -9.29 7.47
C CYS A 45 5.92 -10.35 7.32
N VAL A 46 5.24 -10.69 8.43
CA VAL A 46 4.15 -11.68 8.40
C VAL A 46 2.99 -11.21 7.52
N VAL A 47 2.59 -9.95 7.64
CA VAL A 47 1.48 -9.39 6.87
C VAL A 47 1.83 -9.25 5.38
N ALA A 48 3.06 -8.82 5.04
CA ALA A 48 3.54 -8.76 3.68
C ALA A 48 3.49 -10.14 3.00
N PHE A 49 3.89 -11.18 3.72
CA PHE A 49 3.75 -12.56 3.24
C PHE A 49 2.27 -12.94 3.00
N CYS A 50 1.38 -12.69 3.97
CA CYS A 50 -0.06 -12.96 3.81
C CYS A 50 -0.65 -12.24 2.59
N HIS A 51 -0.33 -10.95 2.43
CA HIS A 51 -0.78 -10.12 1.32
C HIS A 51 -0.29 -10.65 -0.03
N LEU A 52 0.97 -11.10 -0.12
CA LEU A 52 1.49 -11.78 -1.31
C LEU A 52 0.70 -13.06 -1.63
N GLN A 53 0.38 -13.87 -0.62
CA GLN A 53 -0.41 -15.09 -0.78
C GLN A 53 -1.88 -14.83 -1.16
N GLY A 54 -2.36 -13.58 -1.04
CA GLY A 54 -3.74 -13.26 -1.36
C GLY A 54 -4.67 -13.14 -0.19
N VAL A 55 -4.13 -13.11 1.03
CA VAL A 55 -4.91 -13.18 2.26
C VAL A 55 -4.93 -11.81 2.92
N VAL A 56 -6.13 -11.31 3.20
CA VAL A 56 -6.35 -10.17 4.09
C VAL A 56 -6.83 -10.70 5.44
N HIS A 57 -6.24 -10.23 6.54
CA HIS A 57 -6.54 -10.75 7.87
C HIS A 57 -7.84 -10.18 8.45
N ARG A 58 -8.07 -8.87 8.28
CA ARG A 58 -9.27 -8.12 8.70
C ARG A 58 -9.48 -7.93 10.21
N ASP A 59 -8.71 -8.60 11.06
CA ASP A 59 -8.74 -8.39 12.53
C ASP A 59 -7.33 -8.34 13.13
N LEU A 60 -6.43 -7.52 12.58
CA LEU A 60 -5.10 -7.35 13.16
C LEU A 60 -5.20 -6.52 14.44
N LYS A 61 -4.71 -7.08 15.54
CA LYS A 61 -4.65 -6.48 16.88
C LYS A 61 -3.55 -7.18 17.71
N PRO A 62 -3.00 -6.56 18.76
CA PRO A 62 -1.92 -7.14 19.56
C PRO A 62 -2.20 -8.57 20.07
N GLU A 63 -3.46 -8.89 20.42
CA GLU A 63 -3.91 -10.20 20.89
C GLU A 63 -3.71 -11.30 19.85
N ASN A 64 -3.71 -10.95 18.56
CA ASN A 64 -3.56 -11.91 17.45
C ASN A 64 -2.10 -12.15 17.05
N PHE A 65 -1.12 -11.59 17.78
CA PHE A 65 0.30 -11.85 17.57
C PHE A 65 0.89 -12.59 18.78
N LEU A 66 1.37 -13.82 18.55
CA LEU A 66 2.00 -14.64 19.58
C LEU A 66 3.50 -14.79 19.34
N PHE A 67 4.27 -14.82 20.42
CA PHE A 67 5.69 -15.15 20.36
C PHE A 67 5.93 -16.64 20.55
N THR A 68 6.90 -17.18 19.81
CA THR A 68 7.26 -18.61 19.85
C THR A 68 7.82 -19.05 21.20
N SER A 69 8.53 -18.18 21.90
CA SER A 69 9.10 -18.43 23.23
C SER A 69 9.16 -17.14 24.06
N GLY A 70 9.49 -17.24 25.34
CA GLY A 70 9.66 -16.06 26.22
C GLY A 70 10.90 -15.20 25.92
N SER A 71 11.74 -15.60 24.96
CA SER A 71 12.94 -14.85 24.60
C SER A 71 12.62 -13.50 23.94
N GLU A 72 13.51 -12.52 24.11
CA GLU A 72 13.34 -11.19 23.50
C GLU A 72 13.45 -11.23 21.96
N ASP A 73 14.27 -12.15 21.44
CA ASP A 73 14.48 -12.42 20.01
C ASP A 73 13.51 -13.48 19.44
N ALA A 74 12.48 -13.88 20.20
CA ALA A 74 11.54 -14.90 19.76
C ALA A 74 10.78 -14.47 18.49
N ASP A 75 10.62 -15.41 17.55
CA ASP A 75 9.82 -15.21 16.36
C ASP A 75 8.35 -14.95 16.70
N MET A 76 7.73 -14.01 16.01
CA MET A 76 6.31 -13.72 16.07
C MET A 76 5.50 -14.55 15.05
N LYS A 77 4.31 -14.97 15.47
CA LYS A 77 3.32 -15.63 14.62
C LYS A 77 1.98 -14.90 14.70
N LEU A 78 1.39 -14.66 13.53
CA LEU A 78 0.00 -14.22 13.41
C LEU A 78 -0.93 -15.42 13.60
N ILE A 79 -1.93 -15.25 14.45
CA ILE A 79 -2.97 -16.24 14.75
C ILE A 79 -4.35 -15.69 14.38
N ASP A 80 -5.36 -16.55 14.51
CA ASP A 80 -6.78 -16.23 14.33
C ASP A 80 -7.20 -15.68 12.96
N PHE A 81 -7.06 -16.54 11.96
CA PHE A 81 -7.58 -16.30 10.60
C PHE A 81 -9.10 -16.49 10.50
N GLY A 82 -9.85 -16.49 11.62
CA GLY A 82 -11.29 -16.73 11.64
C GLY A 82 -12.10 -15.70 10.87
N LEU A 83 -11.59 -14.46 10.79
CA LEU A 83 -12.14 -13.38 9.99
C LEU A 83 -11.36 -13.13 8.70
N SER A 84 -10.34 -13.91 8.35
CA SER A 84 -9.57 -13.68 7.12
C SER A 84 -10.38 -13.95 5.85
N ASP A 85 -9.96 -13.39 4.71
CA ASP A 85 -10.50 -13.72 3.39
C ASP A 85 -9.42 -13.75 2.31
N PHE A 86 -9.77 -14.34 1.17
CA PHE A 86 -8.97 -14.20 -0.04
C PHE A 86 -9.40 -12.96 -0.81
N PHE A 87 -8.45 -12.10 -1.15
CA PHE A 87 -8.70 -11.05 -2.12
C PHE A 87 -8.41 -11.54 -3.54
N ARG A 88 -9.31 -11.20 -4.46
CA ARG A 88 -9.07 -11.31 -5.90
C ARG A 88 -8.69 -9.94 -6.47
N PRO A 89 -7.86 -9.90 -7.53
CA PRO A 89 -7.64 -8.67 -8.27
C PRO A 89 -8.98 -8.02 -8.65
N ASP A 90 -9.09 -6.72 -8.42
CA ASP A 90 -10.26 -5.90 -8.77
C ASP A 90 -11.55 -6.19 -7.94
N GLU A 91 -11.51 -7.10 -6.96
CA GLU A 91 -12.60 -7.35 -6.01
C GLU A 91 -12.42 -6.55 -4.70
N ARG A 92 -13.53 -6.07 -4.12
CA ARG A 92 -13.55 -5.43 -2.80
C ARG A 92 -14.52 -6.11 -1.87
N LEU A 93 -14.13 -6.23 -0.60
CA LEU A 93 -14.94 -6.82 0.46
C LEU A 93 -15.94 -5.79 0.99
N ASN A 94 -17.10 -6.29 1.42
CA ASN A 94 -18.26 -5.46 1.80
C ASN A 94 -18.83 -5.73 3.20
N ASP A 95 -18.26 -6.67 3.94
CA ASP A 95 -18.65 -6.96 5.32
C ASP A 95 -18.04 -5.94 6.29
N ILE A 96 -18.72 -5.67 7.40
CA ILE A 96 -18.15 -4.88 8.50
C ILE A 96 -17.68 -5.87 9.57
N VAL A 97 -16.37 -6.10 9.62
CA VAL A 97 -15.72 -7.06 10.53
C VAL A 97 -14.48 -6.43 11.17
N GLY A 98 -13.96 -7.09 12.20
CA GLY A 98 -12.78 -6.67 12.94
C GLY A 98 -13.09 -5.92 14.23
N SER A 99 -12.07 -5.74 15.04
CA SER A 99 -12.17 -5.13 16.36
C SER A 99 -12.27 -3.60 16.27
N ALA A 100 -13.21 -3.00 17.00
CA ALA A 100 -13.61 -1.60 16.81
C ALA A 100 -12.48 -0.55 16.90
N TYR A 101 -11.43 -0.81 17.71
CA TYR A 101 -10.30 0.11 17.84
C TYR A 101 -9.31 0.07 16.67
N TYR A 102 -9.31 -1.02 15.89
CA TYR A 102 -8.33 -1.29 14.84
C TYR A 102 -8.95 -1.26 13.43
N VAL A 103 -10.27 -1.06 13.34
CA VAL A 103 -11.01 -1.08 12.07
C VAL A 103 -10.67 0.13 11.20
N ALA A 104 -10.47 -0.11 9.90
CA ALA A 104 -10.17 0.93 8.92
C ALA A 104 -11.43 1.70 8.47
N PRO A 105 -11.32 2.99 8.10
CA PRO A 105 -12.45 3.79 7.63
C PRO A 105 -13.20 3.15 6.46
N GLU A 106 -12.49 2.54 5.52
CA GLU A 106 -13.06 1.91 4.33
C GLU A 106 -13.80 0.60 4.61
N VAL A 107 -13.50 -0.08 5.72
CA VAL A 107 -14.28 -1.24 6.19
C VAL A 107 -15.68 -0.78 6.62
N LEU A 108 -15.78 0.37 7.31
CA LEU A 108 -17.07 0.97 7.68
C LEU A 108 -17.87 1.43 6.46
N HIS A 109 -17.19 1.74 5.35
CA HIS A 109 -17.80 2.02 4.06
C HIS A 109 -18.06 0.78 3.21
N ARG A 110 -17.77 -0.43 3.71
CA ARG A 110 -18.00 -1.71 3.01
C ARG A 110 -17.31 -1.80 1.66
N SER A 111 -16.11 -1.25 1.56
CA SER A 111 -15.35 -1.24 0.31
C SER A 111 -13.85 -1.21 0.60
N TYR A 112 -13.27 -2.38 0.84
CA TYR A 112 -11.88 -2.49 1.29
C TYR A 112 -11.19 -3.74 0.74
N SER A 113 -9.86 -3.76 0.86
CA SER A 113 -8.98 -4.86 0.49
C SER A 113 -7.80 -4.91 1.48
N LEU A 114 -6.59 -5.23 1.01
CA LEU A 114 -5.36 -5.38 1.80
C LEU A 114 -5.02 -4.14 2.66
N GLU A 115 -5.35 -2.94 2.18
CA GLU A 115 -5.10 -1.67 2.88
C GLU A 115 -5.64 -1.65 4.32
N ALA A 116 -6.71 -2.39 4.62
CA ALA A 116 -7.38 -2.37 5.92
C ALA A 116 -6.45 -2.91 7.02
N ASP A 117 -5.69 -3.97 6.71
CA ASP A 117 -4.67 -4.50 7.61
C ASP A 117 -3.58 -3.46 7.90
N ILE A 118 -3.19 -2.67 6.89
CA ILE A 118 -2.16 -1.63 7.06
C ILE A 118 -2.61 -0.53 8.02
N TRP A 119 -3.90 -0.16 7.99
CA TRP A 119 -4.46 0.76 8.97
C TRP A 119 -4.36 0.18 10.38
N SER A 120 -4.77 -1.07 10.57
CA SER A 120 -4.69 -1.74 11.87
C SER A 120 -3.25 -1.78 12.42
N ILE A 121 -2.25 -2.00 11.56
CA ILE A 121 -0.83 -1.90 11.91
C ILE A 121 -0.45 -0.46 12.31
N GLY A 122 -0.99 0.54 11.61
CA GLY A 122 -0.84 1.95 11.99
C GLY A 122 -1.37 2.24 13.40
N ILE A 123 -2.53 1.67 13.77
CA ILE A 123 -3.09 1.79 15.11
C ILE A 123 -2.17 1.12 16.15
N ILE A 124 -1.68 -0.09 15.86
CA ILE A 124 -0.73 -0.80 16.73
C ILE A 124 0.54 0.04 16.93
N THR A 125 1.11 0.58 15.84
CA THR A 125 2.31 1.42 15.87
C THR A 125 2.08 2.68 16.70
N TYR A 126 0.95 3.36 16.51
CA TYR A 126 0.58 4.53 17.29
C TYR A 126 0.54 4.20 18.80
N ILE A 127 -0.13 3.11 19.17
CA ILE A 127 -0.22 2.67 20.57
C ILE A 127 1.15 2.31 21.15
N LEU A 128 2.04 1.67 20.38
CA LEU A 128 3.40 1.35 20.85
C LEU A 128 4.21 2.61 21.14
N LEU A 129 4.08 3.66 20.31
CA LEU A 129 4.88 4.88 20.43
C LEU A 129 4.37 5.84 21.52
N CYS A 130 3.06 5.93 21.73
CA CYS A 130 2.49 6.91 22.68
C CYS A 130 1.68 6.32 23.84
N GLY A 131 1.43 5.00 23.83
CA GLY A 131 0.67 4.31 24.88
C GLY A 131 -0.83 4.60 24.88
N SER A 132 -1.35 5.35 23.91
CA SER A 132 -2.76 5.74 23.82
C SER A 132 -3.37 5.36 22.47
N ARG A 133 -4.70 5.25 22.42
CA ARG A 133 -5.43 4.94 21.18
C ARG A 133 -5.62 6.23 20.37
N PRO A 134 -5.39 6.24 19.05
CA PRO A 134 -5.56 7.45 18.23
C PRO A 134 -7.04 7.85 18.10
N PHE A 135 -7.96 6.88 18.22
CA PHE A 135 -9.40 7.09 18.19
C PHE A 135 -10.03 6.47 19.43
N TRP A 136 -10.72 7.29 20.24
CA TRP A 136 -11.33 6.85 21.47
C TRP A 136 -12.71 7.48 21.67
N ALA A 137 -13.67 6.65 22.11
CA ALA A 137 -14.95 7.11 22.63
C ALA A 137 -15.50 6.07 23.62
N ARG A 138 -16.53 6.45 24.39
CA ARG A 138 -17.20 5.57 25.36
C ARG A 138 -18.04 4.47 24.73
N THR A 139 -18.40 4.63 23.46
CA THR A 139 -19.24 3.68 22.72
C THR A 139 -18.58 3.33 21.39
N GLU A 140 -18.87 2.14 20.89
CA GLU A 140 -18.40 1.67 19.58
C GLU A 140 -18.80 2.63 18.44
N SER A 141 -20.05 3.08 18.42
CA SER A 141 -20.50 4.07 17.43
C SER A 141 -19.76 5.41 17.54
N GLY A 142 -19.30 5.77 18.74
CA GLY A 142 -18.45 6.94 18.96
C GLY A 142 -17.05 6.74 18.38
N ILE A 143 -16.48 5.55 18.53
CA ILE A 143 -15.18 5.17 17.97
C ILE A 143 -15.24 5.21 16.44
N PHE A 144 -16.27 4.61 15.84
CA PHE A 144 -16.47 4.63 14.38
C PHE A 144 -16.60 6.06 13.85
N ARG A 145 -17.31 6.93 14.58
CA ARG A 145 -17.40 8.35 14.21
C ARG A 145 -16.03 9.04 14.26
N ALA A 146 -15.21 8.75 15.27
CA ALA A 146 -13.86 9.29 15.39
C ALA A 146 -12.96 8.80 14.25
N VAL A 147 -12.96 7.50 13.96
CA VAL A 147 -12.23 6.90 12.82
C VAL A 147 -12.58 7.60 11.51
N LEU A 148 -13.86 7.88 11.28
CA LEU A 148 -14.31 8.55 10.05
C LEU A 148 -13.97 10.04 10.01
N ARG A 149 -14.06 10.78 11.13
CA ARG A 149 -14.10 12.26 11.12
C ARG A 149 -12.91 12.97 11.76
N SER A 150 -12.19 12.31 12.65
CA SER A 150 -11.09 12.91 13.40
C SER A 150 -9.74 12.44 12.85
N ASP A 151 -8.70 13.25 13.00
CA ASP A 151 -7.33 12.84 12.71
C ASP A 151 -6.62 12.42 14.02
N PRO A 152 -5.64 11.51 13.95
CA PRO A 152 -4.84 11.17 15.13
C PRO A 152 -4.09 12.39 15.67
N ASN A 153 -3.94 12.48 16.98
CA ASN A 153 -3.17 13.54 17.63
C ASN A 153 -1.66 13.22 17.54
N PHE A 154 -0.86 14.16 17.06
CA PHE A 154 0.61 14.06 17.02
C PHE A 154 1.30 15.23 17.73
N GLU A 155 0.56 15.97 18.56
CA GLU A 155 1.00 17.22 19.20
C GLU A 155 1.18 17.04 20.71
N ASP A 156 0.31 16.26 21.34
CA ASP A 156 0.36 16.02 22.78
C ASP A 156 1.48 15.03 23.14
N LEU A 157 1.98 15.12 24.38
CA LEU A 157 3.01 14.22 24.89
C LEU A 157 2.58 12.74 24.74
N PRO A 158 3.48 11.83 24.31
CA PRO A 158 4.92 12.02 24.08
C PRO A 158 5.31 12.39 22.64
N TRP A 159 4.37 12.72 21.75
CA TRP A 159 4.67 12.94 20.34
C TRP A 159 5.74 14.00 20.06
N PRO A 160 5.83 15.13 20.78
CA PRO A 160 6.93 16.08 20.58
C PRO A 160 8.34 15.46 20.69
N SER A 161 8.52 14.39 21.48
CA SER A 161 9.79 13.67 21.61
C SER A 161 10.01 12.54 20.59
N VAL A 162 8.98 12.14 19.85
CA VAL A 162 9.06 11.07 18.82
C VAL A 162 9.68 11.63 17.55
N THR A 163 10.55 10.85 16.90
CA THR A 163 11.26 11.26 15.68
C THR A 163 10.32 11.66 14.53
N PRO A 164 10.71 12.63 13.67
CA PRO A 164 9.95 12.97 12.47
C PRO A 164 9.65 11.76 11.57
N GLU A 165 10.62 10.85 11.42
CA GLU A 165 10.49 9.65 10.59
C GLU A 165 9.45 8.67 11.15
N ALA A 166 9.38 8.51 12.47
CA ALA A 166 8.35 7.69 13.11
C ALA A 166 6.95 8.31 12.94
N LYS A 167 6.83 9.64 13.07
CA LYS A 167 5.57 10.34 12.84
C LYS A 167 5.11 10.20 11.39
N ASP A 168 6.02 10.40 10.42
CA ASP A 168 5.71 10.22 9.00
C ASP A 168 5.26 8.78 8.72
N PHE A 169 5.98 7.79 9.26
CA PHE A 169 5.60 6.39 9.14
C PHE A 169 4.16 6.13 9.60
N VAL A 170 3.79 6.59 10.81
CA VAL A 170 2.44 6.41 11.35
C VAL A 170 1.40 7.17 10.52
N LYS A 171 1.68 8.41 10.11
CA LYS A 171 0.78 9.20 9.24
C LYS A 171 0.51 8.49 7.91
N ARG A 172 1.53 7.85 7.32
CA ARG A 172 1.41 7.11 6.06
C ARG A 172 0.65 5.79 6.20
N LEU A 173 0.69 5.14 7.37
CA LEU A 173 -0.17 3.98 7.68
C LEU A 173 -1.62 4.40 8.03
N LEU A 174 -1.81 5.52 8.72
CA LEU A 174 -3.11 6.04 9.14
C LEU A 174 -3.71 7.05 8.16
N ASN A 175 -3.31 7.01 6.89
CA ASN A 175 -3.95 7.82 5.86
C ASN A 175 -5.37 7.33 5.60
N LYS A 176 -6.37 8.21 5.74
CA LYS A 176 -7.79 7.86 5.54
C LYS A 176 -8.11 7.52 4.08
N ASP A 177 -7.38 8.09 3.14
CA ASP A 177 -7.45 7.67 1.76
C ASP A 177 -6.59 6.41 1.60
N TYR A 178 -7.24 5.25 1.59
CA TYR A 178 -6.56 3.97 1.51
C TYR A 178 -5.63 3.83 0.30
N ARG A 179 -5.85 4.59 -0.78
CA ARG A 179 -5.01 4.55 -1.99
C ARG A 179 -3.64 5.17 -1.75
N LYS A 180 -3.56 6.09 -0.77
CA LYS A 180 -2.34 6.78 -0.37
C LYS A 180 -1.55 6.02 0.69
N ARG A 181 -2.17 5.00 1.29
CA ARG A 181 -1.55 4.17 2.32
C ARG A 181 -0.44 3.30 1.71
N MET A 182 0.65 3.13 2.45
CA MET A 182 1.72 2.20 2.05
C MET A 182 1.21 0.76 2.02
N THR A 183 1.88 -0.11 1.28
CA THR A 183 1.79 -1.56 1.49
C THR A 183 2.66 -1.98 2.67
N ALA A 184 2.52 -3.21 3.15
CA ALA A 184 3.39 -3.74 4.20
C ALA A 184 4.86 -3.79 3.75
N VAL A 185 5.12 -4.09 2.47
CA VAL A 185 6.47 -4.11 1.89
C VAL A 185 7.05 -2.70 1.80
N GLN A 186 6.27 -1.71 1.35
CA GLN A 186 6.71 -0.32 1.33
C GLN A 186 7.01 0.20 2.74
N ALA A 187 6.19 -0.17 3.73
CA ALA A 187 6.42 0.18 5.13
C ALA A 187 7.76 -0.39 5.65
N LEU A 188 8.13 -1.63 5.27
CA LEU A 188 9.45 -2.20 5.62
C LEU A 188 10.62 -1.41 5.02
N THR A 189 10.43 -0.74 3.89
CA THR A 189 11.46 0.09 3.22
C THR A 189 11.46 1.57 3.65
N HIS A 190 10.56 1.95 4.55
CA HIS A 190 10.43 3.31 5.05
C HIS A 190 11.67 3.74 5.83
N PRO A 191 12.16 5.00 5.75
CA PRO A 191 13.34 5.45 6.49
C PRO A 191 13.36 5.12 7.99
N TRP A 192 12.19 5.13 8.65
CA TRP A 192 12.06 4.73 10.06
C TRP A 192 12.44 3.26 10.34
N LEU A 193 12.22 2.34 9.39
CA LEU A 193 12.48 0.90 9.51
C LEU A 193 13.59 0.39 8.60
N ARG A 194 14.08 1.23 7.68
CA ARG A 194 14.96 0.86 6.58
C ARG A 194 16.24 0.24 7.13
N ASP A 195 16.58 -0.90 6.55
CA ASP A 195 17.76 -1.68 6.85
C ASP A 195 18.15 -2.40 5.55
N ASP A 196 19.23 -1.95 4.92
CA ASP A 196 19.67 -2.42 3.60
C ASP A 196 20.03 -3.91 3.59
N SER A 197 20.29 -4.49 4.77
CA SER A 197 20.59 -5.91 4.91
C SER A 197 19.34 -6.79 5.01
N ARG A 198 18.16 -6.19 5.28
CA ARG A 198 16.94 -6.93 5.56
C ARG A 198 16.26 -7.41 4.27
N PRO A 199 16.00 -8.72 4.13
CA PRO A 199 15.21 -9.20 3.01
C PRO A 199 13.77 -8.69 3.10
N ILE A 200 13.23 -8.22 1.98
CA ILE A 200 11.81 -7.85 1.85
C ILE A 200 11.09 -8.83 0.93
N HIS A 201 9.77 -8.87 1.02
CA HIS A 201 8.94 -9.69 0.13
C HIS A 201 8.67 -9.00 -1.20
N VAL A 202 8.37 -9.82 -2.21
CA VAL A 202 7.76 -9.34 -3.45
C VAL A 202 6.40 -8.74 -3.12
N ASP A 203 6.13 -7.54 -3.62
CA ASP A 203 4.88 -6.83 -3.39
C ASP A 203 3.89 -7.09 -4.53
N ILE A 204 2.71 -7.60 -4.20
CA ILE A 204 1.64 -7.87 -5.17
C ILE A 204 1.14 -6.58 -5.86
N LEU A 205 1.36 -5.41 -5.26
CA LEU A 205 1.08 -4.12 -5.87
C LEU A 205 1.86 -3.92 -7.18
N ILE A 206 3.10 -4.40 -7.29
CA ILE A 206 3.93 -4.26 -8.49
C ILE A 206 3.25 -4.92 -9.69
N TYR A 207 2.71 -6.13 -9.52
CA TYR A 207 2.00 -6.87 -10.58
C TYR A 207 0.75 -6.10 -11.03
N LYS A 208 0.02 -5.52 -10.07
CA LYS A 208 -1.16 -4.70 -10.36
C LYS A 208 -0.81 -3.44 -11.16
N LEU A 209 0.21 -2.69 -10.74
CA LEU A 209 0.59 -1.44 -11.38
C LEU A 209 1.18 -1.69 -12.78
N VAL A 210 2.04 -2.69 -12.93
CA VAL A 210 2.61 -3.07 -14.22
C VAL A 210 1.51 -3.52 -15.20
N LYS A 211 0.54 -4.34 -14.75
CA LYS A 211 -0.65 -4.68 -15.56
C LYS A 211 -1.35 -3.43 -16.07
N VAL A 212 -1.66 -2.47 -15.19
CA VAL A 212 -2.33 -1.21 -15.56
C VAL A 212 -1.50 -0.42 -16.57
N TYR A 213 -0.18 -0.32 -16.36
CA TYR A 213 0.73 0.37 -17.28
C TYR A 213 0.79 -0.29 -18.68
N LEU A 214 0.76 -1.62 -18.76
CA LEU A 214 0.77 -2.35 -20.02
C LEU A 214 -0.52 -2.14 -20.84
N HIS A 215 -1.63 -1.78 -20.19
CA HIS A 215 -2.86 -1.37 -20.86
C HIS A 215 -3.00 0.15 -21.05
N ALA A 216 -2.10 0.94 -20.46
CA ALA A 216 -2.12 2.39 -20.58
C ALA A 216 -1.76 2.86 -22.01
N THR A 217 -2.36 3.98 -22.41
CA THR A 217 -2.07 4.63 -23.69
C THR A 217 -0.64 5.20 -23.72
N PRO A 218 -0.07 5.45 -24.91
CA PRO A 218 1.25 6.09 -25.02
C PRO A 218 1.32 7.42 -24.27
N PHE A 219 0.23 8.20 -24.29
CA PHE A 219 0.16 9.49 -23.60
C PHE A 219 0.20 9.33 -22.08
N LYS A 220 -0.55 8.36 -21.53
CA LYS A 220 -0.51 8.02 -20.10
C LYS A 220 0.87 7.49 -19.67
N ARG A 221 1.52 6.67 -20.49
CA ARG A 221 2.87 6.17 -20.23
C ARG A 221 3.91 7.29 -20.22
N ALA A 222 3.81 8.24 -21.14
CA ALA A 222 4.68 9.42 -21.15
C ALA A 222 4.52 10.25 -19.87
N ALA A 223 3.28 10.41 -19.38
CA ALA A 223 3.02 11.10 -18.13
C ALA A 223 3.63 10.40 -16.92
N LEU A 224 3.48 9.07 -16.82
CA LEU A 224 4.08 8.27 -15.74
C LEU A 224 5.61 8.21 -15.82
N LYS A 225 6.17 8.17 -17.03
CA LYS A 225 7.64 8.24 -17.23
C LYS A 225 8.21 9.57 -16.77
N ALA A 226 7.51 10.67 -17.05
CA ALA A 226 7.91 11.98 -16.55
C ALA A 226 7.84 12.04 -15.01
N LEU A 227 6.82 11.42 -14.40
CA LEU A 227 6.72 11.29 -12.95
C LEU A 227 7.86 10.47 -12.36
N SER A 228 8.21 9.32 -12.95
CA SER A 228 9.33 8.51 -12.45
C SER A 228 10.68 9.20 -12.54
N LYS A 229 10.88 10.10 -13.52
CA LYS A 229 12.12 10.88 -13.67
C LYS A 229 12.30 11.95 -12.60
N ALA A 230 11.21 12.42 -12.00
CA ALA A 230 11.23 13.42 -10.95
C ALA A 230 11.56 12.85 -9.56
N LEU A 231 11.62 11.52 -9.43
CA LEU A 231 11.89 10.85 -8.16
C LEU A 231 13.39 10.83 -7.85
N THR A 232 13.71 11.07 -6.59
CA THR A 232 15.05 10.92 -5.99
C THR A 232 15.42 9.45 -5.78
N GLU A 233 16.70 9.16 -5.53
CA GLU A 233 17.15 7.80 -5.21
C GLU A 233 16.45 7.22 -3.97
N ASP A 234 16.17 8.06 -2.97
CA ASP A 234 15.45 7.63 -1.76
C ASP A 234 14.01 7.20 -2.04
N GLU A 235 13.33 7.88 -2.97
CA GLU A 235 11.97 7.55 -3.42
C GLU A 235 11.97 6.34 -4.36
N LEU A 236 13.06 6.13 -5.10
CA LEU A 236 13.26 4.96 -5.96
C LEU A 236 13.71 3.71 -5.19
N PHE A 237 14.13 3.84 -3.93
CA PHE A 237 14.65 2.73 -3.12
C PHE A 237 13.72 1.50 -3.11
N TYR A 238 12.43 1.70 -2.85
CA TYR A 238 11.44 0.61 -2.87
C TYR A 238 11.35 -0.07 -4.25
N LEU A 239 11.31 0.73 -5.32
CA LEU A 239 11.22 0.20 -6.69
C LEU A 239 12.50 -0.55 -7.09
N ARG A 240 13.66 -0.04 -6.69
CA ARG A 240 14.96 -0.72 -6.83
C ARG A 240 14.94 -2.09 -6.18
N ALA A 241 14.50 -2.16 -4.93
CA ALA A 241 14.44 -3.40 -4.18
C ALA A 241 13.49 -4.40 -4.83
N GLN A 242 12.30 -3.95 -5.27
CA GLN A 242 11.35 -4.80 -5.99
C GLN A 242 11.88 -5.27 -7.36
N PHE A 243 12.54 -4.40 -8.12
CA PHE A 243 13.16 -4.76 -9.40
C PHE A 243 14.23 -5.83 -9.22
N ASN A 244 15.08 -5.69 -8.20
CA ASN A 244 16.12 -6.68 -7.88
C ASN A 244 15.52 -8.03 -7.47
N LEU A 245 14.41 -8.04 -6.73
CA LEU A 245 13.69 -9.26 -6.35
C LEU A 245 13.07 -10.01 -7.55
N LEU A 246 12.81 -9.33 -8.67
CA LEU A 246 12.40 -10.00 -9.91
C LEU A 246 13.57 -10.75 -10.57
N GLY A 247 14.82 -10.45 -10.19
CA GLY A 247 16.01 -11.04 -10.77
C GLY A 247 16.18 -10.64 -12.24
N PRO A 248 16.65 -9.41 -12.54
CA PRO A 248 16.88 -8.97 -13.91
C PRO A 248 17.82 -9.91 -14.66
N ASN A 249 17.58 -10.05 -15.95
CA ASN A 249 18.42 -10.86 -16.83
C ASN A 249 19.83 -10.25 -16.96
N GLY A 250 20.78 -10.99 -17.54
CA GLY A 250 22.15 -10.49 -17.73
C GLY A 250 22.26 -9.20 -18.58
N ASP A 251 21.21 -8.85 -19.33
CA ASP A 251 21.11 -7.59 -20.07
C ASP A 251 20.50 -6.42 -19.27
N GLY A 252 20.18 -6.63 -17.98
CA GLY A 252 19.58 -5.65 -17.09
C GLY A 252 18.06 -5.46 -17.25
N SER A 253 17.40 -6.30 -18.05
CA SER A 253 15.94 -6.22 -18.26
C SER A 253 15.17 -7.27 -17.45
N VAL A 254 13.90 -6.98 -17.13
CA VAL A 254 12.93 -7.97 -16.65
C VAL A 254 11.89 -8.28 -17.72
N SER A 255 11.42 -9.52 -17.73
CA SER A 255 10.44 -10.08 -18.67
C SER A 255 9.34 -10.83 -17.90
N LEU A 256 8.30 -11.29 -18.60
CA LEU A 256 7.23 -12.09 -17.98
C LEU A 256 7.77 -13.32 -17.22
N ASP A 257 8.88 -13.91 -17.67
CA ASP A 257 9.49 -15.05 -17.00
C ASP A 257 10.08 -14.67 -15.63
N ASN A 258 10.71 -13.49 -15.52
CA ASN A 258 11.22 -12.97 -14.25
C ASN A 258 10.07 -12.75 -13.24
N PHE A 259 8.95 -12.16 -13.68
CA PHE A 259 7.73 -12.04 -12.86
C PHE A 259 7.16 -13.40 -12.46
N ARG A 260 7.11 -14.37 -13.39
CA ARG A 260 6.68 -15.73 -13.10
C ARG A 260 7.57 -16.40 -12.06
N MET A 261 8.89 -16.37 -12.24
CA MET A 261 9.85 -16.99 -11.34
C MET A 261 9.76 -16.39 -9.94
N ALA A 262 9.71 -15.06 -9.82
CA ALA A 262 9.58 -14.38 -8.54
C ALA A 262 8.28 -14.74 -7.80
N LEU A 263 7.15 -14.76 -8.52
CA LEU A 263 5.86 -15.13 -7.93
C LEU A 263 5.83 -16.60 -7.51
N VAL A 264 6.29 -17.50 -8.38
CA VAL A 264 6.33 -18.94 -8.14
C VAL A 264 7.29 -19.27 -6.99
N HIS A 265 8.46 -18.63 -6.90
CA HIS A 265 9.41 -18.86 -5.81
C HIS A 265 8.79 -18.55 -4.44
N ASN A 266 7.97 -17.51 -4.35
CA ASN A 266 7.35 -17.06 -3.10
C ASN A 266 5.94 -17.63 -2.85
N ALA A 267 5.39 -18.44 -3.77
CA ALA A 267 4.05 -18.98 -3.69
C ALA A 267 3.98 -20.24 -2.82
N THR A 268 2.99 -20.28 -1.92
CA THR A 268 2.52 -21.52 -1.28
C THR A 268 1.85 -22.45 -2.30
N ASP A 269 1.74 -23.74 -1.99
CA ASP A 269 1.08 -24.73 -2.88
C ASP A 269 -0.33 -24.29 -3.28
N ALA A 270 -1.12 -23.81 -2.31
CA ALA A 270 -2.46 -23.29 -2.55
C ALA A 270 -2.47 -22.10 -3.52
N MET A 271 -1.47 -21.21 -3.43
CA MET A 271 -1.36 -20.06 -4.34
C MET A 271 -0.96 -20.49 -5.75
N ARG A 272 -0.07 -21.49 -5.89
CA ARG A 272 0.39 -22.01 -7.19
C ARG A 272 -0.75 -22.58 -8.03
N GLU A 273 -1.69 -23.28 -7.39
CA GLU A 273 -2.80 -23.93 -8.08
C GLU A 273 -3.86 -22.95 -8.56
N SER A 274 -4.15 -21.88 -7.81
CA SER A 274 -5.32 -21.03 -8.08
C SER A 274 -5.02 -19.59 -8.47
N ARG A 275 -3.96 -18.95 -7.95
CA ARG A 275 -3.74 -17.49 -8.12
C ARG A 275 -2.59 -17.14 -9.05
N VAL A 276 -1.51 -17.92 -9.01
CA VAL A 276 -0.35 -17.69 -9.91
C VAL A 276 -0.78 -17.66 -11.38
N PRO A 277 -1.58 -18.61 -11.89
CA PRO A 277 -2.02 -18.57 -13.28
C PRO A 277 -2.87 -17.34 -13.61
N GLU A 278 -3.78 -16.94 -12.70
CA GLU A 278 -4.64 -15.77 -12.87
C GLU A 278 -3.83 -14.47 -13.01
N ILE A 279 -2.87 -14.25 -12.11
CA ILE A 279 -1.99 -13.08 -12.12
C ILE A 279 -1.15 -13.04 -13.40
N LEU A 280 -0.55 -14.18 -13.78
CA LEU A 280 0.33 -14.25 -14.94
C LEU A 280 -0.44 -14.10 -16.27
N ASN A 281 -1.64 -14.68 -16.38
CA ASN A 281 -2.51 -14.48 -17.55
C ASN A 281 -2.89 -13.00 -17.70
N ALA A 282 -3.16 -12.30 -16.60
CA ALA A 282 -3.42 -10.86 -16.64
C ALA A 282 -2.19 -10.03 -17.09
N MET A 283 -0.99 -10.60 -17.05
CA MET A 283 0.27 -9.99 -17.50
C MET A 283 0.74 -10.53 -18.86
N GLU A 284 -0.07 -11.28 -19.60
CA GLU A 284 0.29 -11.91 -20.88
C GLU A 284 0.83 -10.89 -21.91
N SER A 285 0.36 -9.64 -21.86
CA SER A 285 0.84 -8.54 -22.71
C SER A 285 2.34 -8.24 -22.55
N LEU A 286 2.99 -8.74 -21.49
CA LEU A 286 4.43 -8.64 -21.26
C LEU A 286 5.23 -9.75 -22.00
N SER A 287 4.60 -10.80 -22.54
CA SER A 287 5.28 -11.98 -23.11
C SER A 287 6.31 -11.65 -24.20
N TYR A 288 6.13 -10.53 -24.91
CA TYR A 288 6.99 -10.09 -26.01
C TYR A 288 7.72 -8.77 -25.72
N ARG A 289 7.80 -8.38 -24.44
CA ARG A 289 8.42 -7.13 -23.99
C ARG A 289 9.48 -7.39 -22.94
N LYS A 290 10.50 -6.55 -22.98
CA LYS A 290 11.52 -6.43 -21.95
C LYS A 290 11.40 -5.04 -21.34
N MET A 291 11.54 -4.97 -20.03
CA MET A 291 11.41 -3.74 -19.27
C MET A 291 12.72 -3.47 -18.53
N TYR A 292 13.39 -2.38 -18.86
CA TYR A 292 14.56 -1.90 -18.10
C TYR A 292 14.09 -1.15 -16.86
N PHE A 293 15.02 -0.85 -15.96
CA PHE A 293 14.70 -0.24 -14.68
C PHE A 293 13.89 1.06 -14.80
N GLU A 294 14.21 1.92 -15.77
CA GLU A 294 13.53 3.20 -15.97
C GLU A 294 12.07 3.01 -16.39
N GLU A 295 11.79 2.04 -17.28
CA GLU A 295 10.43 1.70 -17.68
C GLU A 295 9.69 1.00 -16.54
N PHE A 296 10.39 0.15 -15.77
CA PHE A 296 9.83 -0.48 -14.57
C PHE A 296 9.38 0.56 -13.54
N CYS A 297 10.18 1.60 -13.30
CA CYS A 297 9.77 2.69 -12.41
C CYS A 297 8.51 3.38 -12.92
N ALA A 298 8.46 3.74 -14.20
CA ALA A 298 7.25 4.33 -14.78
C ALA A 298 6.02 3.40 -14.68
N ALA A 299 6.23 2.09 -14.75
CA ALA A 299 5.18 1.08 -14.67
C ALA A 299 4.73 0.74 -13.25
N ALA A 300 5.59 0.93 -12.25
CA ALA A 300 5.38 0.46 -10.88
C ALA A 300 5.21 1.59 -9.85
N ILE A 301 5.16 2.85 -10.27
CA ILE A 301 4.80 3.97 -9.38
C ILE A 301 3.29 4.04 -9.13
N SER A 302 2.93 4.37 -7.89
CA SER A 302 1.55 4.73 -7.52
C SER A 302 1.47 6.23 -7.28
N THR A 303 0.76 6.96 -8.15
CA THR A 303 0.56 8.40 -7.99
C THR A 303 -0.09 8.73 -6.64
N TYR A 304 -1.05 7.92 -6.18
CA TYR A 304 -1.71 8.14 -4.89
C TYR A 304 -0.74 8.03 -3.70
N GLN A 305 0.21 7.10 -3.74
CA GLN A 305 1.16 6.93 -2.65
C GLN A 305 2.25 8.02 -2.67
N LEU A 306 2.63 8.51 -3.85
CA LEU A 306 3.52 9.67 -3.98
C LEU A 306 2.85 10.96 -3.49
N GLU A 307 1.55 11.13 -3.73
CA GLU A 307 0.77 12.26 -3.17
C GLU A 307 0.71 12.30 -1.63
N ALA A 308 1.06 11.20 -0.95
CA ALA A 308 1.14 11.20 0.52
C ALA A 308 2.49 11.70 1.04
N LEU A 309 3.49 11.88 0.18
CA LEU A 309 4.78 12.40 0.58
C LEU A 309 4.69 13.93 0.80
N GLU A 310 5.38 14.44 1.82
CA GLU A 310 5.43 15.89 2.08
C GLU A 310 6.03 16.66 0.89
N GLY A 311 6.92 16.03 0.11
CA GLY A 311 7.54 16.60 -1.10
C GLY A 311 6.72 16.52 -2.38
N TRP A 312 5.45 16.07 -2.35
CA TRP A 312 4.63 15.83 -3.54
C TRP A 312 4.58 17.01 -4.52
N GLU A 313 4.40 18.24 -4.03
CA GLU A 313 4.30 19.42 -4.90
C GLU A 313 5.57 19.63 -5.72
N GLN A 314 6.75 19.41 -5.12
CA GLN A 314 8.03 19.50 -5.82
C GLN A 314 8.18 18.36 -6.85
N ILE A 315 7.82 17.13 -6.46
CA ILE A 315 7.84 15.97 -7.38
C ILE A 315 6.93 16.24 -8.58
N ALA A 316 5.71 16.69 -8.34
CA ALA A 316 4.71 16.95 -9.38
C ALA A 316 5.14 18.09 -10.31
N SER A 317 5.76 19.15 -9.77
CA SER A 317 6.31 20.25 -10.58
C SER A 317 7.45 19.78 -11.49
N THR A 318 8.47 19.12 -10.93
CA THR A 318 9.60 18.57 -11.71
C THR A 318 9.11 17.54 -12.75
N ALA A 319 8.14 16.70 -12.38
CA ALA A 319 7.53 15.75 -13.30
C ALA A 319 6.82 16.43 -14.47
N PHE A 320 6.12 17.54 -14.20
CA PHE A 320 5.48 18.31 -15.26
C PHE A 320 6.49 18.95 -16.21
N GLU A 321 7.63 19.44 -15.70
CA GLU A 321 8.70 19.98 -16.56
C GLU A 321 9.25 18.92 -17.52
N HIS A 322 9.49 17.69 -17.03
CA HIS A 322 9.87 16.57 -17.90
C HIS A 322 8.76 16.22 -18.91
N PHE A 323 7.50 16.27 -18.47
CA PHE A 323 6.37 15.97 -19.32
C PHE A 323 6.22 17.01 -20.44
N GLU A 324 6.40 18.30 -20.13
CA GLU A 324 6.35 19.40 -21.11
C GLU A 324 7.32 19.21 -22.27
N GLN A 325 8.50 18.64 -22.00
CA GLN A 325 9.56 18.44 -22.98
C GLN A 325 9.33 17.21 -23.86
N GLU A 326 8.92 16.08 -23.27
CA GLU A 326 8.95 14.78 -23.95
C GLU A 326 7.57 14.14 -24.18
N GLY A 327 6.51 14.61 -23.52
CA GLY A 327 5.24 13.90 -23.45
C GLY A 327 3.98 14.75 -23.67
N ASN A 328 4.02 16.05 -23.34
CA ASN A 328 2.85 16.92 -23.42
C ASN A 328 2.60 17.36 -24.86
N ARG A 329 1.61 16.72 -25.47
CA ARG A 329 1.16 16.98 -26.84
C ARG A 329 -0.11 17.81 -26.83
N VAL A 330 -0.38 18.46 -27.95
CA VAL A 330 -1.68 19.08 -28.19
C VAL A 330 -2.75 17.99 -28.16
N ILE A 331 -3.83 18.24 -27.43
CA ILE A 331 -4.92 17.28 -27.22
C ILE A 331 -6.26 18.00 -27.18
N SER A 332 -7.28 17.44 -27.82
CA SER A 332 -8.65 17.98 -27.74
C SER A 332 -9.36 17.48 -26.48
N VAL A 333 -10.48 18.12 -26.10
CA VAL A 333 -11.30 17.67 -24.96
C VAL A 333 -11.83 16.25 -25.19
N GLU A 334 -12.24 15.95 -26.43
CA GLU A 334 -12.76 14.64 -26.83
C GLU A 334 -11.66 13.56 -26.77
N GLU A 335 -10.45 13.90 -27.23
CA GLU A 335 -9.30 12.99 -27.12
C GLU A 335 -8.93 12.73 -25.67
N LEU A 336 -8.83 13.77 -24.85
CA LEU A 336 -8.50 13.64 -23.43
C LEU A 336 -9.58 12.85 -22.66
N ALA A 337 -10.86 13.04 -22.99
CA ALA A 337 -11.94 12.25 -22.43
C ALA A 337 -11.83 10.76 -22.82
N ARG A 338 -11.39 10.46 -24.06
CA ARG A 338 -11.13 9.08 -24.51
C ARG A 338 -9.95 8.46 -23.77
N GLU A 339 -8.85 9.22 -23.59
CA GLU A 339 -7.69 8.81 -22.79
C GLU A 339 -8.07 8.47 -21.33
N LEU A 340 -9.06 9.18 -20.80
CA LEU A 340 -9.60 9.02 -19.45
C LEU A 340 -10.76 8.01 -19.35
N ASN A 341 -11.20 7.46 -20.48
CA ASN A 341 -12.37 6.59 -20.60
C ASN A 341 -13.64 7.19 -19.96
N VAL A 342 -13.94 8.46 -20.27
CA VAL A 342 -15.13 9.16 -19.80
C VAL A 342 -15.98 9.72 -20.94
N GLY A 343 -17.28 9.81 -20.66
CA GLY A 343 -18.26 10.35 -21.60
C GLY A 343 -18.30 11.89 -21.65
N PRO A 344 -19.13 12.43 -22.56
CA PRO A 344 -19.28 13.88 -22.77
C PRO A 344 -19.65 14.69 -21.53
N SER A 345 -20.26 14.08 -20.51
CA SER A 345 -20.59 14.74 -19.24
C SER A 345 -19.37 15.28 -18.48
N ALA A 346 -18.16 14.76 -18.76
CA ALA A 346 -16.92 15.22 -18.15
C ALA A 346 -16.24 16.36 -18.93
N TYR A 347 -16.73 16.72 -20.12
CA TYR A 347 -16.05 17.69 -21.01
C TYR A 347 -15.90 19.07 -20.36
N THR A 348 -16.90 19.50 -19.59
CA THR A 348 -16.86 20.79 -18.89
C THR A 348 -15.73 20.84 -17.86
N ILE A 349 -15.49 19.74 -17.15
CA ILE A 349 -14.45 19.63 -16.13
C ILE A 349 -13.07 19.50 -16.78
N ILE A 350 -12.98 18.68 -17.83
CA ILE A 350 -11.72 18.36 -18.50
C ILE A 350 -11.23 19.52 -19.38
N LYS A 351 -12.14 20.39 -19.85
CA LYS A 351 -11.76 21.58 -20.61
C LYS A 351 -10.79 22.48 -19.83
N ASP A 352 -10.98 22.61 -18.52
CA ASP A 352 -10.11 23.41 -17.66
C ASP A 352 -8.71 22.78 -17.44
N TRP A 353 -8.52 21.54 -17.90
CA TRP A 353 -7.24 20.82 -17.79
C TRP A 353 -6.35 21.11 -19.00
N ILE A 354 -6.88 21.70 -20.06
CA ILE A 354 -6.17 22.02 -21.30
C ILE A 354 -5.93 23.55 -21.35
N ARG A 355 -4.68 23.95 -21.59
CA ARG A 355 -4.29 25.36 -21.72
C ARG A 355 -4.87 25.95 -23.01
N SER A 356 -5.48 27.13 -22.89
CA SER A 356 -5.99 27.87 -24.05
C SER A 356 -4.89 28.41 -24.97
N SER A 357 -3.67 28.57 -24.46
CA SER A 357 -2.54 29.13 -25.20
C SER A 357 -2.01 28.22 -26.30
N ASP A 358 -1.96 26.91 -26.05
CA ASP A 358 -1.30 25.94 -26.93
C ASP A 358 -2.03 24.59 -27.05
N GLY A 359 -3.16 24.40 -26.36
CA GLY A 359 -3.93 23.17 -26.43
C GLY A 359 -3.28 21.96 -25.75
N LYS A 360 -2.28 22.18 -24.88
CA LYS A 360 -1.61 21.12 -24.10
C LYS A 360 -2.21 21.02 -22.70
N LEU A 361 -1.90 19.94 -21.96
CA LEU A 361 -2.31 19.85 -20.56
C LEU A 361 -1.65 20.94 -19.72
N SER A 362 -2.41 21.55 -18.80
CA SER A 362 -1.88 22.39 -17.72
C SER A 362 -1.24 21.52 -16.63
N VAL A 363 -0.52 22.13 -15.68
CA VAL A 363 0.01 21.42 -14.49
C VAL A 363 -1.12 20.70 -13.73
N LEU A 364 -2.24 21.40 -13.53
CA LEU A 364 -3.45 20.82 -12.93
C LEU A 364 -3.97 19.64 -13.78
N GLY A 365 -4.04 19.83 -15.09
CA GLY A 365 -4.47 18.79 -16.02
C GLY A 365 -3.59 17.55 -15.98
N TYR A 366 -2.26 17.72 -15.92
CA TYR A 366 -1.29 16.66 -15.75
C TYR A 366 -1.48 15.91 -14.43
N ALA A 367 -1.55 16.63 -13.30
CA ALA A 367 -1.77 16.02 -11.99
C ALA A 367 -3.08 15.20 -11.95
N LYS A 368 -4.18 15.75 -12.48
CA LYS A 368 -5.46 15.01 -12.57
C LYS A 368 -5.37 13.83 -13.54
N PHE A 369 -4.67 14.00 -14.66
CA PHE A 369 -4.46 12.94 -15.64
C PHE A 369 -3.65 11.77 -15.07
N LEU A 370 -2.67 12.00 -14.19
CA LEU A 370 -1.90 10.95 -13.51
C LEU A 370 -2.76 10.00 -12.67
N HIS A 371 -3.81 10.49 -12.01
CA HIS A 371 -4.77 9.64 -11.29
C HIS A 371 -5.71 8.85 -12.20
N GLY A 372 -5.93 9.35 -13.42
CA GLY A 372 -7.06 8.93 -14.25
C GLY A 372 -8.40 9.34 -13.61
N VAL A 373 -9.50 8.83 -14.15
CA VAL A 373 -10.81 9.03 -13.53
C VAL A 373 -10.97 7.96 -12.47
N THR A 374 -10.73 8.35 -11.23
CA THR A 374 -11.40 7.63 -10.16
C THR A 374 -12.88 7.87 -10.33
N LEU A 375 -13.61 6.80 -10.63
CA LEU A 375 -15.05 6.71 -10.38
C LEU A 375 -15.23 7.04 -8.91
N ARG A 376 -15.27 8.33 -8.59
CA ARG A 376 -15.96 8.80 -7.41
C ARG A 376 -17.35 8.23 -7.61
N SER A 377 -17.74 7.36 -6.69
CA SER A 377 -19.11 7.33 -6.22
C SER A 377 -19.48 8.78 -5.90
N THR A 378 -19.94 9.52 -6.91
CA THR A 378 -20.68 10.75 -6.76
C THR A 378 -22.07 10.33 -6.32
N ASN A 379 -22.17 9.86 -5.08
CA ASN A 379 -23.42 9.68 -4.36
C ASN A 379 -23.18 9.89 -2.87
N THR A 380 -22.60 11.03 -2.53
CA THR A 380 -22.80 11.68 -1.23
C THR A 380 -22.80 13.20 -1.40
N ARG A 381 -23.81 13.70 -2.11
CA ARG A 381 -24.46 15.00 -1.87
C ARG A 381 -25.95 14.84 -2.20
N HIS A 382 -26.78 15.54 -1.43
CA HIS A 382 -28.22 15.33 -1.15
C HIS A 382 -28.43 14.29 -0.04
N ARG A 383 -28.83 14.64 1.19
CA ARG A 383 -29.28 15.89 1.84
C ARG A 383 -28.77 15.91 3.28
#